data_AF-A0A9D6XDD7-F1
#
_entry.id   AF-A0A9D6XDD7-F1
#
_cell.length_a   1.000
_cell.length_b   1.000
_cell.length_c   1.000
_cell.angle_alpha   90.00
_cell.angle_beta   90.00
_cell.angle_gamma   90.00
#
_symmetry.space_group_name_H-M   'P 1'
#
loop_
_entity.id
_entity.type
_entity.pdbx_description
1 polymer ?
#
loop_
_entity_poly.entity_id
_entity_poly.type
_entity_poly.pdbx_seq_one_letter_code
_entity_poly.pdbx_strand_id
1 'polypeptide(L)'
;MTTFSTRLPNLSGKVVVLYLANRNYEHVVVMEDPIYELQGERLFLCGSIPEGVSPNDWATGIRSSVAWDHVEEYLVFESLEDYLSRAALAAEEGYLQ
;
A
#
# COMPACT_ATOMS: atom_id res chain seq x y z
N MET A 1 -0.97 22.18 21.64
CA MET A 1 0.22 21.45 21.19
C MET A 1 -0.18 20.01 20.98
N THR A 2 -0.34 19.59 19.72
CA THR A 2 -0.62 18.19 19.39
C THR A 2 0.70 17.42 19.45
N THR A 3 0.81 16.44 20.32
CA THR A 3 1.96 15.53 20.38
C THR A 3 1.88 14.55 19.22
N PHE A 4 2.76 14.70 18.23
CA PHE A 4 2.95 13.70 17.18
C PHE A 4 3.74 12.50 17.76
N SER A 5 3.25 11.28 17.52
CA SER A 5 3.99 10.06 17.82
C SER A 5 5.10 9.88 16.78
N THR A 6 6.35 9.71 17.22
CA THR A 6 7.51 9.43 16.35
C THR A 6 7.66 7.94 16.01
N ARG A 7 6.68 7.12 16.36
CA ARG A 7 6.73 5.66 16.14
C ARG A 7 6.13 5.30 14.79
N LEU A 8 6.83 4.43 14.06
CA LEU A 8 6.30 3.80 12.85
C LEU A 8 5.00 3.03 13.19
N PRO A 9 3.97 3.07 12.34
CA PRO A 9 2.76 2.28 12.55
C PRO A 9 3.09 0.79 12.44
N ASN A 10 2.42 -0.06 13.20
CA ASN A 10 2.49 -1.50 12.96
C ASN A 10 1.51 -1.86 11.84
N LEU A 11 2.04 -2.34 10.72
CA LEU A 11 1.27 -2.66 9.52
C LEU A 11 1.25 -4.16 9.21
N SER A 12 1.87 -5.01 10.06
CA SER A 12 1.89 -6.46 9.85
C SER A 12 0.47 -7.04 9.82
N GLY A 13 0.24 -7.98 8.90
CA GLY A 13 -1.05 -8.61 8.67
C GLY A 13 -2.11 -7.72 8.02
N LYS A 14 -1.74 -6.50 7.58
CA LYS A 14 -2.64 -5.57 6.88
C LYS A 14 -2.42 -5.60 5.37
N VAL A 15 -3.34 -4.98 4.65
CA VAL A 15 -3.10 -4.53 3.27
C VAL A 15 -2.96 -3.03 3.27
N VAL A 16 -1.99 -2.49 2.52
CA VAL A 16 -1.77 -1.05 2.41
C VAL A 16 -1.80 -0.61 0.96
N VAL A 17 -2.36 0.57 0.73
CA VAL A 17 -2.25 1.32 -0.53
C VAL A 17 -1.34 2.50 -0.27
N LEU A 18 -0.24 2.61 -1.01
CA LEU A 18 0.79 3.62 -0.85
C LEU A 18 0.74 4.60 -2.01
N TYR A 19 0.59 5.88 -1.68
CA TYR A 19 0.78 7.00 -2.60
C TYR A 19 2.20 7.52 -2.44
N LEU A 20 2.93 7.55 -3.56
CA LEU A 20 4.35 7.89 -3.55
C LEU A 20 4.56 9.35 -3.94
N ALA A 21 5.44 10.02 -3.22
CA ALA A 21 5.87 11.37 -3.54
C ALA A 21 6.42 11.43 -4.98
N ASN A 22 6.10 12.52 -5.69
CA ASN A 22 6.53 12.77 -7.07
C ASN A 22 6.07 11.71 -8.10
N ARG A 23 4.96 11.00 -7.84
CA ARG A 23 4.27 10.16 -8.82
C ARG A 23 2.85 10.65 -9.08
N ASN A 24 2.28 10.30 -10.23
CA ASN A 24 0.85 10.53 -10.49
C ASN A 24 0.03 9.68 -9.49
N TYR A 25 -1.00 10.28 -8.88
CA TYR A 25 -1.89 9.67 -7.89
C TYR A 25 -2.57 8.39 -8.36
N GLU A 26 -2.70 8.18 -9.67
CA GLU A 26 -3.22 6.94 -10.25
C GLU A 26 -2.26 5.74 -10.11
N HIS A 27 -0.97 6.00 -9.84
CA HIS A 27 0.06 4.97 -9.70
C HIS A 27 0.34 4.69 -8.22
N VAL A 28 -0.57 3.96 -7.61
CA VAL A 28 -0.42 3.46 -6.24
C VAL A 28 0.36 2.14 -6.18
N VAL A 29 0.93 1.84 -5.02
CA VAL A 29 1.45 0.50 -4.71
C VAL A 29 0.54 -0.16 -3.69
N VAL A 30 0.03 -1.34 -4.02
CA VAL A 30 -0.73 -2.17 -3.06
C VAL A 30 0.18 -3.28 -2.53
N MET A 31 0.18 -3.50 -1.22
CA MET A 31 1.06 -4.45 -0.55
C MET A 31 0.32 -5.16 0.58
N GLU A 32 0.53 -6.47 0.71
CA GLU A 32 0.06 -7.28 1.84
C GLU A 32 1.21 -7.67 2.79
N ASP A 33 0.84 -7.86 4.06
CA ASP A 33 1.73 -8.14 5.20
C ASP A 33 3.01 -7.27 5.24
N PRO A 34 2.86 -5.93 5.19
CA PRO A 34 4.00 -5.04 5.13
C PRO A 34 4.78 -5.00 6.46
N ILE A 35 6.09 -5.16 6.37
CA ILE A 35 7.05 -5.04 7.48
C ILE A 35 8.13 -4.02 7.15
N TYR A 36 8.65 -3.34 8.17
CA TYR A 36 9.75 -2.40 8.00
C TYR A 36 11.09 -3.14 7.99
N GLU A 37 11.92 -2.85 7.00
CA GLU A 37 13.26 -3.39 6.86
C GLU A 37 14.27 -2.28 6.59
N LEU A 38 15.40 -2.34 7.29
CA LEU A 38 16.55 -1.50 6.95
C LEU A 38 17.36 -2.22 5.86
N GLN A 39 17.39 -1.67 4.65
CA GLN A 39 18.18 -2.19 3.54
C GLN A 39 19.26 -1.17 3.18
N GLY A 40 20.50 -1.49 3.55
CA GLY A 40 21.58 -0.50 3.58
C GLY A 40 21.33 0.53 4.70
N GLU A 41 21.36 1.82 4.36
CA GLU A 41 21.11 2.93 5.31
C GLU A 41 19.70 3.51 5.18
N ARG A 42 18.80 2.83 4.46
CA ARG A 42 17.47 3.33 4.13
C ARG A 42 16.39 2.39 4.62
N LEU A 43 15.33 2.97 5.17
CA LEU A 43 14.16 2.25 5.66
C LEU A 43 13.20 1.98 4.50
N PHE A 44 12.82 0.72 4.34
CA PHE A 44 11.83 0.28 3.37
C PHE A 44 10.63 -0.35 4.08
N LEU A 45 9.45 -0.13 3.52
CA LEU A 45 8.29 -0.95 3.77
C LEU A 45 8.27 -2.08 2.73
N CYS A 46 8.33 -3.32 3.20
CA CYS A 46 8.47 -4.51 2.39
C CYS A 46 7.28 -5.45 2.62
N GLY A 47 6.79 -6.07 1.56
CA GLY A 47 5.68 -7.02 1.62
C GLY A 47 5.48 -7.66 0.25
N SER A 48 4.34 -8.31 0.05
CA SER A 48 4.03 -8.97 -1.22
C SER A 48 2.98 -8.19 -1.99
N ILE A 49 2.97 -8.32 -3.32
CA ILE A 49 1.88 -7.80 -4.14
C ILE A 49 0.71 -8.79 -4.05
N PRO A 50 -0.46 -8.37 -3.55
CA PRO A 50 -1.63 -9.24 -3.44
C PRO A 50 -2.25 -9.55 -4.81
N GLU A 51 -3.03 -10.62 -4.89
CA GLU A 51 -3.82 -10.96 -6.07
C GLU A 51 -4.98 -9.97 -6.28
N GLY A 52 -5.36 -9.72 -7.53
CA GLY A 52 -6.49 -8.88 -7.92
C GLY A 52 -6.19 -7.37 -7.95
N VAL A 53 -4.93 -6.97 -7.80
CA VAL A 53 -4.53 -5.54 -7.70
C VAL A 53 -3.73 -5.03 -8.88
N SER A 54 -3.43 -5.89 -9.86
CA SER A 54 -2.71 -5.52 -11.07
C SER A 54 -3.31 -6.18 -12.32
N PRO A 55 -3.11 -5.61 -13.53
CA PRO A 55 -3.64 -6.21 -14.76
C PRO A 55 -3.11 -7.64 -14.96
N ASN A 56 -4.02 -8.60 -15.07
CA ASN A 56 -3.70 -10.03 -15.19
C ASN A 56 -2.80 -10.58 -14.07
N ASP A 57 -2.72 -9.90 -12.92
CA ASP A 57 -1.98 -10.38 -11.75
C ASP A 57 -0.51 -10.72 -12.01
N TRP A 58 0.09 -10.05 -12.98
CA TRP A 58 1.45 -10.36 -13.47
C TRP A 58 2.52 -10.28 -12.39
N ALA A 59 2.28 -9.52 -11.32
CA ALA A 59 3.20 -9.30 -10.23
C ALA A 59 2.76 -9.95 -8.91
N THR A 60 1.68 -10.73 -8.89
CA THR A 60 1.16 -11.36 -7.68
C THR A 60 2.20 -12.24 -6.99
N GLY A 61 2.31 -12.10 -5.67
CA GLY A 61 3.28 -12.82 -4.84
C GLY A 61 4.71 -12.33 -4.97
N ILE A 62 5.00 -11.38 -5.88
CA ILE A 62 6.32 -10.76 -5.96
C ILE A 62 6.51 -9.86 -4.74
N ARG A 63 7.67 -9.99 -4.10
CA ARG A 63 8.08 -9.11 -3.02
C ARG A 63 8.32 -7.70 -3.57
N SER A 64 7.66 -6.72 -2.99
CA SER A 64 7.79 -5.30 -3.31
C SER A 64 8.39 -4.56 -2.12
N SER A 65 9.20 -3.53 -2.42
CA SER A 65 9.84 -2.69 -1.41
C SER A 65 9.69 -1.23 -1.81
N VAL A 66 9.14 -0.44 -0.90
CA VAL A 66 8.98 1.01 -1.07
C VAL A 66 9.78 1.71 0.00
N ALA A 67 10.61 2.66 -0.40
CA ALA A 67 11.33 3.48 0.57
C ALA A 67 10.36 4.34 1.38
N TRP A 68 10.43 4.25 2.71
CA TRP A 68 9.43 4.87 3.59
C TRP A 68 9.40 6.39 3.48
N ASP A 69 10.57 7.00 3.30
CA ASP A 69 10.74 8.45 3.09
C ASP A 69 10.17 8.95 1.75
N HIS A 70 9.68 8.07 0.87
CA HIS A 70 8.98 8.42 -0.37
C HIS A 70 7.46 8.19 -0.29
N VAL A 71 6.92 7.74 0.84
CA VAL A 71 5.46 7.60 1.04
C VAL A 71 4.89 8.97 1.42
N GLU A 72 3.98 9.49 0.60
CA GLU A 72 3.28 10.75 0.85
C GLU A 72 2.01 10.50 1.69
N GLU A 73 1.27 9.46 1.33
CA GLU A 73 0.02 9.04 1.96
C GLU A 73 -0.09 7.52 1.92
N TYR A 74 -0.75 6.93 2.91
CA TYR A 74 -1.09 5.52 2.88
C TYR A 74 -2.48 5.25 3.49
N LEU A 75 -3.17 4.28 2.91
CA LEU A 75 -4.41 3.72 3.44
C LEU A 75 -4.13 2.32 3.99
N VAL A 76 -4.80 1.97 5.08
CA VAL A 76 -4.67 0.67 5.74
C VAL A 76 -6.01 -0.04 5.69
N PHE A 77 -5.99 -1.29 5.23
CA PHE A 77 -7.12 -2.19 5.15
C PHE A 77 -6.87 -3.38 6.06
N GLU A 78 -7.94 -3.91 6.64
CA GLU A 78 -7.83 -5.02 7.61
C GLU A 78 -7.39 -6.33 6.93
N SER A 79 -7.76 -6.51 5.68
CA SER A 79 -7.47 -7.70 4.87
C SER A 79 -7.55 -7.38 3.37
N LEU A 80 -7.13 -8.34 2.53
CA LEU A 80 -7.32 -8.24 1.08
C LEU A 80 -8.80 -8.18 0.69
N GLU A 81 -9.65 -8.93 1.39
CA GLU A 81 -11.10 -8.90 1.18
C GLU A 81 -11.71 -7.51 1.46
N ASP A 82 -11.30 -6.86 2.57
CA ASP A 82 -11.71 -5.50 2.91
C ASP A 82 -11.28 -4.50 1.82
N TYR A 83 -10.04 -4.61 1.32
CA TYR A 83 -9.57 -3.80 0.20
C TYR A 83 -10.40 -4.03 -1.08
N LEU A 84 -10.54 -5.29 -1.52
CA LEU A 84 -11.21 -5.63 -2.78
C LEU A 84 -12.69 -5.22 -2.76
N SER A 85 -13.38 -5.40 -1.63
CA SER A 85 -14.78 -4.97 -1.48
C SER A 85 -14.96 -3.46 -1.68
N ARG A 86 -14.03 -2.65 -1.16
CA ARG A 86 -14.06 -1.18 -1.32
C ARG A 86 -13.63 -0.75 -2.70
N ALA A 87 -12.63 -1.42 -3.28
CA ALA A 87 -12.18 -1.16 -4.63
C ALA A 87 -13.28 -1.44 -5.66
N ALA A 88 -14.08 -2.50 -5.45
CA ALA A 88 -15.24 -2.81 -6.29
C ALA A 88 -16.29 -1.68 -6.25
N LEU A 89 -16.62 -1.16 -5.05
CA LEU A 89 -17.55 -0.03 -4.92
C LEU A 89 -17.05 1.22 -5.68
N ALA A 90 -15.77 1.53 -5.57
CA ALA A 90 -15.17 2.66 -6.28
C ALA A 90 -15.20 2.47 -7.81
N ALA A 91 -15.01 1.23 -8.29
CA ALA A 91 -15.08 0.90 -9.72
C ALA A 91 -16.52 0.96 -10.27
N GLU A 92 -17.52 0.57 -9.48
CA GLU A 92 -18.94 0.64 -9.85
C GLU A 92 -19.42 2.10 -9.98
N GLU A 93 -18.97 2.99 -9.11
CA GLU A 93 -19.29 4.43 -9.19
C GLU A 93 -18.59 5.15 -10.36
N GLY A 94 -17.49 4.58 -10.87
CA GLY A 94 -16.72 5.08 -12.02
C GLY A 94 -17.40 4.91 -13.40
N TYR A 95 -18.56 4.23 -13.49
CA TYR A 95 -19.31 4.04 -14.74
C TYR A 95 -20.40 5.10 -15.00
N LEU A 96 -20.47 6.17 -14.20
CA LEU A 96 -21.39 7.31 -14.41
C LEU A 96 -20.70 8.62 -14.83
N GLN A 97 -19.61 8.55 -15.59
CA GLN A 97 -19.06 9.70 -16.33
C GLN A 97 -19.07 9.48 -17.84
#